data_AF-A0A920LKP2-F1
#
_entry.id   AF-A0A920LKP2-F1
#
_cell.length_a   1.000
_cell.length_b   1.000
_cell.length_c   1.000
_cell.angle_alpha   90.00
_cell.angle_beta   90.00
_cell.angle_gamma   90.00
#
_symmetry.space_group_name_H-M   'P 1'
#
loop_
_entity.id
_entity.type
_entity.pdbx_description
1 polymer ?
#
loop_
_entity_poly.entity_id
_entity_poly.type
_entity_poly.pdbx_seq_one_letter_code
_entity_poly.pdbx_strand_id
1 'polypeptide(L)'
;MPLMKFGNYRELFDLDDLDQIMIRNGIGVDQSEFKSEWKNLVDKALVEAKLKIPLNTKMISGGKKGKHTSSFKEFISEMQYIPRKYPDAKW
;
A
#
# COMPACT_ATOMS: atom_id res chain seq x y z
N MET A 1 13.91 -13.96 -25.32
CA MET A 1 13.99 -12.55 -24.90
C MET A 1 12.95 -12.33 -23.81
N PRO A 2 13.30 -12.25 -22.51
CA PRO A 2 12.30 -12.05 -21.48
C PRO A 2 11.91 -10.57 -21.45
N LEU A 3 10.65 -10.28 -21.78
CA LEU A 3 10.04 -8.98 -21.61
C LEU A 3 10.10 -8.59 -20.12
N MET A 4 10.89 -7.57 -19.79
CA MET A 4 10.91 -6.96 -18.46
C MET A 4 9.55 -6.29 -18.20
N LYS A 5 8.88 -6.71 -17.12
CA LYS A 5 7.49 -6.37 -16.78
C LYS A 5 7.38 -5.19 -15.80
N PHE A 6 6.21 -4.56 -15.82
CA PHE A 6 5.64 -3.66 -14.79
C PHE A 6 5.88 -4.11 -13.36
N GLY A 7 6.38 -3.27 -12.43
CA GLY A 7 5.66 -2.15 -11.83
C GLY A 7 4.90 -2.65 -10.59
N ASN A 8 5.62 -3.10 -9.57
CA ASN A 8 5.03 -3.73 -8.40
C ASN A 8 4.49 -2.68 -7.44
N TYR A 9 3.38 -2.99 -6.77
CA TYR A 9 2.82 -2.29 -5.60
C TYR A 9 3.16 -3.14 -4.38
N ARG A 10 4.45 -3.46 -4.24
CA ARG A 10 5.03 -4.44 -3.34
C ARG A 10 4.40 -4.41 -1.94
N GLU A 11 4.26 -3.24 -1.33
CA GLU A 11 3.68 -3.14 0.02
C GLU A 11 2.21 -3.62 0.12
N LEU A 12 1.42 -3.54 -0.96
CA LEU A 12 0.06 -4.08 -0.99
C LEU A 12 0.01 -5.61 -0.87
N PHE A 13 1.13 -6.29 -1.13
CA PHE A 13 1.21 -7.76 -1.18
C PHE A 13 2.31 -8.32 -0.26
N ASP A 14 3.05 -7.44 0.44
CA ASP A 14 4.03 -7.85 1.43
C ASP A 14 3.29 -8.30 2.70
N LEU A 15 3.50 -9.56 3.09
CA LEU A 15 3.01 -10.12 4.33
C LEU A 15 4.07 -9.95 5.42
N ASP A 16 3.68 -9.40 6.58
CA ASP A 16 4.54 -9.40 7.76
C ASP A 16 4.21 -10.55 8.73
N ASP A 17 4.90 -10.59 9.87
CA ASP A 17 4.74 -11.67 10.85
C ASP A 17 3.32 -11.71 11.44
N LEU A 18 2.68 -10.54 11.61
CA LEU A 18 1.32 -10.45 12.11
C LEU A 18 0.33 -10.96 11.05
N ASP A 19 0.52 -10.56 9.78
CA ASP A 19 -0.27 -11.07 8.65
C ASP A 19 -0.23 -12.62 8.63
N GLN A 20 0.96 -13.23 8.73
CA GLN A 20 1.11 -14.69 8.75
C GLN A 20 0.46 -15.37 9.95
N ILE A 21 0.50 -14.76 11.13
CA ILE A 21 -0.20 -15.27 12.32
C ILE A 21 -1.71 -15.23 12.06
N MET A 22 -2.24 -14.12 11.56
CA MET A 22 -3.67 -13.94 11.33
C MET A 22 -4.21 -14.89 10.25
N ILE A 23 -3.45 -15.08 9.16
CA ILE A 23 -3.79 -16.04 8.09
C ILE A 23 -3.88 -17.46 8.65
N ARG A 24 -2.88 -17.90 9.44
CA ARG A 24 -2.88 -19.25 10.04
C ARG A 24 -4.06 -19.49 10.99
N ASN A 25 -4.58 -18.44 11.61
CA ASN A 25 -5.76 -18.53 12.47
C ASN A 25 -7.09 -18.40 11.69
N GLY A 26 -7.06 -18.27 10.37
CA GLY A 26 -8.26 -18.08 9.54
C GLY A 26 -8.95 -16.72 9.74
N ILE A 27 -8.24 -15.73 10.29
CA ILE A 27 -8.75 -14.37 10.55
C ILE A 27 -8.27 -13.42 9.46
N GLY A 28 -6.98 -13.48 9.14
CA GLY A 28 -6.34 -12.62 8.16
C GLY A 28 -6.50 -13.15 6.74
N VAL A 29 -6.43 -12.23 5.77
CA VAL A 29 -6.47 -12.54 4.33
C VAL A 29 -5.04 -12.62 3.79
N ASP A 30 -4.74 -13.66 3.01
CA ASP A 30 -3.47 -13.74 2.27
C ASP A 30 -3.52 -12.81 1.06
N GLN A 31 -3.00 -11.59 1.24
CA GLN A 31 -2.97 -10.56 0.21
C GLN A 31 -2.15 -10.99 -1.01
N SER A 32 -1.18 -11.89 -0.85
CA SER A 32 -0.27 -12.30 -1.93
C SER A 32 -0.99 -13.07 -3.04
N GLU A 33 -2.08 -13.76 -2.71
CA GLU A 33 -2.90 -14.54 -3.65
C GLU A 33 -3.59 -13.65 -4.70
N PHE A 34 -3.95 -12.41 -4.33
CA PHE A 34 -4.67 -11.47 -5.19
C PHE A 34 -3.76 -10.72 -6.16
N LYS A 35 -2.44 -10.84 -6.03
CA LYS A 35 -1.47 -10.04 -6.80
C LYS A 35 -1.65 -10.17 -8.31
N SER A 36 -1.88 -11.39 -8.79
CA SER A 36 -2.03 -11.66 -10.23
C SER A 36 -3.33 -11.09 -10.78
N GLU A 37 -4.43 -11.28 -10.06
CA GLU A 37 -5.75 -10.76 -10.45
C GLU A 37 -5.77 -9.23 -10.44
N TRP A 38 -5.28 -8.63 -9.36
CA TRP A 38 -5.14 -7.19 -9.23
C TRP A 38 -4.29 -6.60 -10.37
N LYS A 39 -3.17 -7.26 -10.71
CA LYS A 39 -2.32 -6.81 -11.81
C LYS A 39 -3.06 -6.84 -13.15
N ASN A 40 -3.81 -7.90 -13.42
CA ASN A 40 -4.59 -8.01 -14.66
C ASN A 40 -5.64 -6.89 -14.76
N LEU A 41 -6.30 -6.56 -13.65
CA LEU A 41 -7.27 -5.46 -13.58
C LEU A 41 -6.62 -4.11 -13.90
N VAL A 42 -5.47 -3.82 -13.28
CA VAL A 42 -4.77 -2.54 -13.51
C VAL A 42 -4.18 -2.46 -14.91
N ASP A 43 -3.57 -3.53 -15.41
CA ASP A 43 -3.04 -3.56 -16.78
C ASP A 43 -4.18 -3.33 -17.79
N LYS A 44 -5.33 -3.98 -17.60
CA LYS A 44 -6.51 -3.78 -18.46
C LYS A 44 -6.97 -2.33 -18.44
N ALA A 45 -7.10 -1.73 -17.25
CA ALA A 45 -7.51 -0.33 -17.11
C ALA A 45 -6.53 0.63 -17.81
N LEU A 46 -5.21 0.39 -17.70
CA LEU A 46 -4.18 1.20 -18.38
C LEU A 46 -4.27 1.06 -19.90
N VAL A 47 -4.48 -0.15 -20.41
CA VAL A 47 -4.64 -0.41 -21.85
C VAL A 47 -5.90 0.27 -22.39
N GLU A 48 -7.03 0.15 -21.70
CA GLU A 48 -8.29 0.82 -22.06
C GLU A 48 -8.14 2.35 -22.09
N ALA A 49 -7.37 2.90 -21.14
CA ALA A 49 -7.02 4.32 -21.09
C ALA A 49 -5.99 4.74 -22.16
N LYS A 50 -5.51 3.82 -23.01
CA LYS A 50 -4.43 4.04 -23.99
C LYS A 50 -3.12 4.55 -23.36
N LEU A 51 -2.89 4.23 -22.10
CA LEU A 51 -1.69 4.59 -21.38
C LEU A 51 -0.61 3.53 -21.59
N LYS A 52 0.64 3.98 -21.67
CA LYS A 52 1.78 3.05 -21.57
C LYS A 52 1.84 2.57 -20.14
N ILE A 53 2.22 1.31 -19.98
CA ILE A 53 2.52 0.75 -18.68
C ILE A 53 3.97 1.22 -18.34
N PRO A 54 4.24 2.11 -17.33
CA PRO A 54 5.59 2.63 -16.89
C PRO A 54 6.71 1.67 -16.30
N LEU A 55 7.69 1.20 -17.08
CA LEU A 55 8.60 0.10 -16.66
C LEU A 55 9.33 0.33 -15.30
N ASN A 56 9.28 -0.69 -14.44
CA ASN A 56 9.97 -0.87 -13.15
C ASN A 56 10.46 0.42 -12.44
N THR A 57 9.59 1.00 -11.60
CA THR A 57 9.90 2.18 -10.77
C THR A 57 10.43 1.78 -9.39
N LYS A 58 11.28 2.65 -8.81
CA LYS A 58 11.77 2.49 -7.43
C LYS A 58 10.59 2.47 -6.46
N MET A 59 10.58 1.47 -5.60
CA MET A 59 9.46 1.17 -4.71
C MET A 59 9.68 1.72 -3.30
N ILE A 60 8.64 2.35 -2.75
CA ILE A 60 8.57 2.72 -1.33
C ILE A 60 7.79 1.64 -0.60
N SER A 61 8.26 1.26 0.59
CA SER A 61 7.62 0.28 1.48
C SER A 61 7.99 0.60 2.92
N GLY A 62 7.24 0.07 3.88
CA GLY A 62 7.52 0.18 5.30
C GLY A 62 6.47 0.98 6.07
N GLY A 63 5.39 1.43 5.43
CA GLY A 63 4.22 2.01 6.06
C GLY A 63 3.61 1.08 7.11
N LYS A 64 3.50 -0.23 6.86
CA LYS A 64 3.07 -1.21 7.89
C LYS A 64 3.98 -1.23 9.12
N LYS A 65 5.23 -0.79 8.98
CA LYS A 65 6.26 -0.72 10.04
C LYS A 65 6.49 0.71 10.56
N GLY A 66 5.56 1.63 10.32
CA GLY A 66 5.65 3.02 10.77
C GLY A 66 6.64 3.89 10.00
N LYS A 67 7.19 3.42 8.87
CA LYS A 67 8.12 4.16 8.02
C LYS A 67 7.36 4.85 6.89
N HIS A 68 6.84 6.04 7.18
CA HIS A 68 6.07 6.83 6.23
C HIS A 68 6.92 7.90 5.52
N THR A 69 6.44 8.38 4.38
CA THR A 69 7.01 9.55 3.68
C THR A 69 6.75 10.84 4.47
N SER A 70 7.44 11.93 4.11
CA SER A 70 7.24 13.25 4.73
C SER A 70 5.79 13.74 4.63
N SER A 71 5.08 13.38 3.57
CA SER A 71 3.67 13.74 3.37
C SER A 71 2.76 13.27 4.50
N PHE A 72 3.03 12.11 5.12
CA PHE A 72 2.24 11.64 6.27
C PHE A 72 2.47 12.51 7.50
N LYS A 73 3.71 12.97 7.73
CA LYS A 73 4.05 13.85 8.84
C LYS A 73 3.32 15.19 8.73
N GLU A 74 3.31 15.78 7.55
CA GLU A 74 2.58 17.03 7.29
C GLU A 74 1.08 16.86 7.56
N PHE A 75 0.47 15.84 6.95
CA PHE A 75 -0.94 15.54 7.11
C PHE A 75 -1.34 15.31 8.57
N ILE A 76 -0.61 14.45 9.29
CA ILE A 76 -0.97 14.07 10.66
C ILE A 76 -0.77 15.23 11.65
N SER A 77 0.16 16.15 11.36
CA SER A 77 0.38 17.33 12.20
C SER A 77 -0.83 18.27 12.16
N GLU A 78 -1.42 18.49 10.98
CA GLU A 78 -2.65 19.26 10.82
C GLU A 78 -3.85 18.53 11.43
N MET A 79 -4.05 17.25 11.09
CA MET A 79 -5.18 16.45 11.57
C MET A 79 -5.23 16.39 13.10
N GLN A 80 -4.06 16.29 13.74
CA GLN A 80 -3.96 16.15 15.18
C GLN A 80 -3.76 17.48 15.92
N TYR A 81 -3.74 18.63 15.22
CA TYR A 81 -3.48 19.92 15.86
C TYR A 81 -4.46 20.23 16.99
N ILE A 82 -5.77 20.23 16.69
CA ILE A 82 -6.83 20.54 17.67
C ILE A 82 -6.85 19.55 18.84
N PRO A 83 -6.91 18.22 18.62
CA PRO A 83 -6.97 17.28 19.74
C PRO A 83 -5.69 17.24 20.58
N ARG A 84 -4.51 17.55 20.01
CA ARG A 84 -3.27 17.68 20.80
C ARG A 84 -3.19 19.00 21.57
N LYS A 85 -3.75 20.08 21.02
CA LYS A 85 -3.75 21.40 21.67
C LYS A 85 -4.76 21.48 22.82
N TYR A 86 -5.90 20.81 22.69
CA TYR A 86 -6.98 20.81 23.67
C TYR A 86 -7.39 19.37 24.05
N PRO A 87 -6.54 18.64 24.80
CA PRO A 87 -6.74 17.21 25.05
C PRO A 87 -7.99 16.88 25.87
N ASP A 88 -8.47 17.80 26.72
CA ASP A 88 -9.63 17.60 27.59
C ASP A 88 -10.95 18.12 27.00
N ALA A 89 -10.91 18.67 25.78
CA ALA A 89 -12.11 19.15 25.11
C ALA A 89 -12.99 17.98 24.67
N LYS A 90 -14.30 18.22 24.65
CA LYS A 90 -15.32 17.24 24.23
C LYS A 90 -15.85 17.64 22.86
N TRP A 91 -15.85 16.69 21.93
CA TRP A 91 -16.36 16.80 20.56
C TRP A 91 -17.17 15.54 20.21
#